data_AF-A0A7C3TSQ5-F1
#
_entry.id   AF-A0A7C3TSQ5-F1
#
_cell.length_a   1.000
_cell.length_b   1.000
_cell.length_c   1.000
_cell.angle_alpha   90.00
_cell.angle_beta   90.00
_cell.angle_gamma   90.00
#
_symmetry.space_group_name_H-M   'P 1'
#
loop_
_entity.id
_entity.type
_entity.pdbx_description
1 polymer ?
#
loop_
_entity_poly.entity_id
_entity_poly.type
_entity_poly.pdbx_seq_one_letter_code
_entity_poly.pdbx_strand_id
1 'polypeptide(L)'
;CVLTTNKRAPSHVLRWQGLIDYVHEKNLPYDVSYLVEVRDEEGAYRFTREKLLSEEEVCGVFLSTAFGNYGVGEALLEAGRKDLVVVGNDFLFNWKDFLEKGVIRCFLYQYPYLQGFIALTVLCRYLIFGVVPLERTFYLPVFPIFVENLKDDLEQFETLIAYHLFGLEGKCKEAELSLLRKGGLR
;
A
#
# COMPACT_ATOMS: atom_id res chain seq x y z
N CYS A 1 4.60 -15.80 9.24
CA CYS A 1 3.52 -15.20 10.07
C CYS A 1 2.69 -14.23 9.24
N VAL A 2 1.36 -14.26 9.37
CA VAL A 2 0.46 -13.27 8.77
C VAL A 2 -0.20 -12.47 9.90
N LEU A 3 -0.09 -11.14 9.84
CA LEU A 3 -0.77 -10.23 10.75
C LEU A 3 -1.95 -9.55 10.03
N THR A 4 -3.13 -9.59 10.63
CA THR A 4 -4.34 -8.95 10.10
C THR A 4 -5.14 -8.27 11.20
N THR A 5 -6.09 -7.42 10.82
CA THR A 5 -6.96 -6.72 11.78
C THR A 5 -8.36 -7.28 11.86
N ASN A 6 -8.77 -8.02 10.84
CA ASN A 6 -10.10 -8.60 10.79
C ASN A 6 -10.09 -9.83 9.88
N LYS A 7 -10.24 -11.01 10.48
CA LYS A 7 -10.31 -12.29 9.77
C LYS A 7 -11.58 -12.50 8.94
N ARG A 8 -12.52 -11.56 8.96
CA ARG A 8 -13.82 -11.64 8.26
C ARG A 8 -13.98 -10.58 7.18
N ALA A 9 -13.14 -9.54 7.14
CA ALA A 9 -13.21 -8.51 6.12
C ALA A 9 -12.75 -9.11 4.77
N PRO A 10 -13.60 -9.19 3.73
CA PRO A 10 -13.24 -9.87 2.49
C PRO A 10 -11.96 -9.32 1.84
N SER A 11 -11.78 -7.99 1.85
CA SER A 11 -10.57 -7.34 1.33
C SER A 11 -9.30 -7.76 2.07
N HIS A 12 -9.37 -8.03 3.38
CA HIS A 12 -8.22 -8.48 4.17
C HIS A 12 -7.97 -9.97 3.95
N VAL A 13 -9.06 -10.77 3.89
CA VAL A 13 -9.00 -12.22 3.65
C VAL A 13 -8.33 -12.54 2.32
N LEU A 14 -8.74 -11.85 1.24
CA LEU A 14 -8.20 -12.09 -0.09
C LEU A 14 -6.69 -11.82 -0.17
N ARG A 15 -6.15 -10.86 0.60
CA ARG A 15 -4.71 -10.56 0.60
C ARG A 15 -3.87 -11.72 1.13
N TRP A 16 -4.23 -12.28 2.28
CA TRP A 16 -3.45 -13.41 2.85
C TRP A 16 -3.81 -14.74 2.23
N GLN A 17 -5.05 -14.92 1.74
CA GLN A 17 -5.40 -16.11 0.97
C GLN A 17 -4.57 -16.19 -0.31
N GLY A 18 -4.38 -15.07 -1.03
CA GLY A 18 -3.51 -15.03 -2.21
C GLY A 18 -2.04 -15.41 -1.91
N LEU A 19 -1.53 -15.08 -0.73
CA LEU A 19 -0.21 -15.55 -0.27
C LEU A 19 -0.20 -17.07 -0.06
N ILE A 20 -1.23 -17.61 0.61
CA ILE A 20 -1.36 -19.06 0.86
C ILE A 20 -1.47 -19.83 -0.45
N ASP A 21 -2.35 -19.38 -1.34
CA ASP A 21 -2.57 -20.00 -2.65
C ASP A 21 -1.26 -20.00 -3.44
N TYR A 22 -0.55 -18.88 -3.49
CA TYR A 22 0.75 -18.80 -4.17
C TYR A 22 1.79 -19.77 -3.61
N VAL A 23 1.91 -19.87 -2.27
CA VAL A 23 2.85 -20.79 -1.62
C VAL A 23 2.52 -22.25 -1.96
N HIS A 24 1.24 -22.62 -1.90
CA HIS A 24 0.78 -23.98 -2.22
C HIS A 24 0.93 -24.32 -3.71
N GLU A 25 0.47 -23.44 -4.60
CA GLU A 25 0.55 -23.64 -6.06
C GLU A 25 1.99 -23.77 -6.55
N LYS A 26 2.93 -23.04 -5.92
CA LYS A 26 4.36 -23.10 -6.24
C LYS A 26 5.12 -24.15 -5.45
N ASN A 27 4.46 -24.89 -4.55
CA ASN A 27 5.06 -25.88 -3.67
C ASN A 27 6.30 -25.34 -2.93
N LEU A 28 6.19 -24.12 -2.40
CA LEU A 28 7.28 -23.46 -1.68
C LEU A 28 7.40 -24.03 -0.25
N PRO A 29 8.61 -24.11 0.31
CA PRO A 29 8.85 -24.70 1.63
C PRO A 29 8.57 -23.71 2.77
N TYR A 30 7.46 -22.98 2.71
CA TYR A 30 7.08 -21.98 3.71
C TYR A 30 5.78 -22.35 4.40
N ASP A 31 5.77 -22.31 5.73
CA ASP A 31 4.54 -22.38 6.51
C ASP A 31 3.92 -20.98 6.65
N VAL A 32 2.75 -20.81 6.04
CA VAL A 32 1.94 -19.58 6.05
C VAL A 32 0.63 -19.74 6.83
N SER A 33 0.49 -20.81 7.61
CA SER A 33 -0.70 -21.08 8.42
C SER A 33 -0.81 -20.20 9.68
N TYR A 34 0.32 -19.63 10.14
CA TYR A 34 0.34 -18.83 11.36
C TYR A 34 -0.29 -17.44 11.14
N LEU A 35 -1.59 -17.35 11.43
CA LEU A 35 -2.42 -16.16 11.24
C LEU A 35 -2.85 -15.52 12.57
N VAL A 36 -2.38 -14.28 12.78
CA VAL A 36 -2.60 -13.50 14.00
C VAL A 36 -3.53 -12.32 13.70
N GLU A 37 -4.56 -12.15 14.52
CA GLU A 37 -5.43 -10.97 14.47
C GLU A 37 -5.02 -9.99 15.57
N VAL A 38 -4.74 -8.75 15.19
CA VAL A 38 -4.42 -7.63 16.09
C VAL A 38 -5.40 -6.48 15.84
N ARG A 39 -5.86 -5.80 16.88
CA ARG A 39 -6.96 -4.81 16.72
C ARG A 39 -6.47 -3.45 16.26
N ASP A 40 -5.24 -3.11 16.57
CA ASP A 40 -4.66 -1.79 16.42
C ASP A 40 -3.12 -1.89 16.35
N GLU A 41 -2.50 -0.73 16.16
CA GLU A 41 -1.05 -0.54 16.09
C GLU A 41 -0.33 -0.98 17.37
N GLU A 42 -0.85 -0.59 18.52
CA GLU A 42 -0.32 -0.94 19.84
C GLU A 42 -0.39 -2.46 20.08
N GLY A 43 -1.47 -3.12 19.67
CA GLY A 43 -1.59 -4.57 19.69
C GLY A 43 -0.58 -5.26 18.76
N ALA A 44 -0.30 -4.69 17.60
CA ALA A 44 0.73 -5.18 16.68
C ALA A 44 2.13 -5.04 17.30
N TYR A 45 2.42 -3.90 17.95
CA TYR A 45 3.67 -3.66 18.67
C TYR A 45 3.88 -4.68 19.80
N ARG A 46 2.90 -4.80 20.71
CA ARG A 46 3.00 -5.76 21.83
C ARG A 46 3.14 -7.20 21.36
N PHE A 47 2.34 -7.62 20.38
CA PHE A 47 2.48 -8.96 19.81
C PHE A 47 3.89 -9.19 19.26
N THR A 48 4.44 -8.20 18.57
CA THR A 48 5.79 -8.30 18.01
C THR A 48 6.83 -8.45 19.12
N ARG A 49 6.80 -7.55 20.11
CA ARG A 49 7.75 -7.53 21.22
C ARG A 49 7.70 -8.79 22.09
N GLU A 50 6.50 -9.25 22.43
CA GLU A 50 6.29 -10.32 23.42
C GLU A 50 6.32 -11.72 22.81
N LYS A 51 5.97 -11.85 21.52
CA LYS A 51 5.82 -13.17 20.87
C LYS A 51 6.65 -13.32 19.60
N LEU A 52 6.62 -12.35 18.69
CA LEU A 52 7.31 -12.52 17.40
C LEU A 52 8.84 -12.54 17.59
N LEU A 53 9.37 -11.64 18.43
CA LEU A 53 10.82 -11.51 18.62
C LEU A 53 11.46 -12.73 19.30
N SER A 54 10.68 -13.49 20.07
CA SER A 54 11.11 -14.71 20.75
C SER A 54 10.92 -15.97 19.91
N GLU A 55 10.29 -15.86 18.73
CA GLU A 55 10.03 -16.98 17.84
C GLU A 55 11.16 -17.12 16.81
N GLU A 56 12.04 -18.11 17.00
CA GLU A 56 13.20 -18.33 16.14
C GLU A 56 12.83 -18.96 14.78
N GLU A 57 11.68 -19.64 14.69
CA GLU A 57 11.26 -20.32 13.45
C GLU A 57 10.61 -19.36 12.42
N VAL A 58 10.20 -18.17 12.84
CA VAL A 58 9.58 -17.20 11.93
C VAL A 58 10.66 -16.49 11.12
N CYS A 59 10.68 -16.73 9.81
CA CYS A 59 11.58 -16.05 8.87
C CYS A 59 10.96 -14.81 8.18
N GLY A 60 9.65 -14.60 8.32
CA GLY A 60 8.96 -13.51 7.64
C GLY A 60 7.55 -13.20 8.15
N VAL A 61 7.14 -11.96 7.90
CA VAL A 61 5.86 -11.41 8.32
C VAL A 61 5.15 -10.73 7.16
N PHE A 62 3.92 -11.13 6.88
CA PHE A 62 3.05 -10.44 5.95
C PHE A 62 1.99 -9.63 6.71
N LEU A 63 1.99 -8.32 6.53
CA LEU A 63 1.06 -7.40 7.18
C LEU A 63 -0.06 -7.08 6.20
N SER A 64 -1.23 -7.68 6.40
CA SER A 64 -2.36 -7.56 5.47
C SER A 64 -3.05 -6.19 5.48
N THR A 65 -2.68 -5.32 6.43
CA THR A 65 -3.35 -4.03 6.68
C THR A 65 -2.38 -2.99 7.26
N ALA A 66 -2.63 -1.70 6.98
CA ALA A 66 -1.90 -0.54 7.50
C ALA A 66 -1.51 -0.60 9.00
N PHE A 67 -2.40 -0.97 9.91
CA PHE A 67 -2.12 -0.91 11.36
C PHE A 67 -0.96 -1.80 11.80
N GLY A 68 -0.74 -2.93 11.10
CA GLY A 68 0.39 -3.80 11.38
C GLY A 68 1.73 -3.15 11.05
N ASN A 69 1.77 -2.26 10.06
CA ASN A 69 3.02 -1.68 9.54
C ASN A 69 3.78 -0.90 10.59
N TYR A 70 3.11 0.02 11.27
CA TYR A 70 3.79 0.86 12.25
C TYR A 70 4.17 0.05 13.50
N GLY A 71 3.22 -0.67 14.12
CA GLY A 71 3.50 -1.42 15.34
C GLY A 71 4.59 -2.49 15.18
N VAL A 72 4.58 -3.23 14.07
CA VAL A 72 5.65 -4.22 13.77
C VAL A 72 6.95 -3.52 13.41
N GLY A 73 6.89 -2.47 12.58
CA GLY A 73 8.06 -1.70 12.15
C GLY A 73 8.83 -1.10 13.34
N GLU A 74 8.13 -0.41 14.24
CA GLU A 74 8.70 0.18 15.46
C GLU A 74 9.31 -0.90 16.36
N ALA A 75 8.58 -1.99 16.63
CA ALA A 75 9.06 -3.04 17.53
C ALA A 75 10.33 -3.72 17.02
N LEU A 76 10.44 -3.94 15.70
CA LEU A 76 11.63 -4.49 15.05
C LEU A 76 12.78 -3.48 15.03
N LEU A 77 12.47 -2.22 14.78
CA LEU A 77 13.44 -1.13 14.78
C LEU A 77 14.10 -0.96 16.15
N GLU A 78 13.31 -0.91 17.22
CA GLU A 78 13.81 -0.85 18.60
C GLU A 78 14.61 -2.09 19.00
N ALA A 79 14.21 -3.27 18.50
CA ALA A 79 14.93 -4.53 18.75
C ALA A 79 16.21 -4.66 17.91
N GLY A 80 16.42 -3.81 16.91
CA GLY A 80 17.51 -3.94 15.94
C GLY A 80 17.45 -5.22 15.09
N ARG A 81 16.27 -5.85 14.98
CA ARG A 81 16.07 -7.10 14.23
C ARG A 81 15.71 -6.80 12.77
N LYS A 82 16.56 -7.24 11.84
CA LYS A 82 16.46 -6.98 10.39
C LYS A 82 16.53 -8.25 9.54
N ASP A 83 16.65 -9.41 10.19
CA ASP A 83 16.72 -10.74 9.61
C ASP A 83 15.36 -11.24 9.11
N LEU A 84 14.25 -10.67 9.61
CA LEU A 84 12.90 -11.00 9.18
C LEU A 84 12.56 -10.33 7.84
N VAL A 85 12.01 -11.11 6.91
CA VAL A 85 11.42 -10.54 5.68
C VAL A 85 10.01 -10.05 5.99
N VAL A 86 9.85 -8.72 6.13
CA VAL A 86 8.55 -8.11 6.39
C VAL A 86 8.01 -7.43 5.13
N VAL A 87 6.77 -7.76 4.76
CA VAL A 87 6.04 -7.16 3.64
C VAL A 87 4.77 -6.50 4.16
N GLY A 88 4.68 -5.18 4.03
CA GLY A 88 3.53 -4.38 4.43
C GLY A 88 2.50 -4.20 3.32
N ASN A 89 1.25 -3.93 3.69
CA ASN A 89 0.23 -3.39 2.76
C ASN A 89 -0.05 -1.95 3.10
N ASP A 90 -0.39 -1.15 2.10
CA ASP A 90 -0.50 0.31 2.23
C ASP A 90 0.86 0.95 2.51
N PHE A 91 0.96 2.27 2.29
CA PHE A 91 2.16 3.02 2.59
C PHE A 91 1.80 4.46 2.97
N LEU A 92 2.41 4.95 4.04
CA LEU A 92 2.43 6.36 4.42
C LEU A 92 3.88 6.82 4.43
N PHE A 93 4.13 8.06 4.02
CA PHE A 93 5.50 8.57 3.86
C PHE A 93 6.32 8.55 5.16
N ASN A 94 5.66 8.70 6.32
CA ASN A 94 6.31 8.58 7.62
C ASN A 94 6.83 7.16 7.94
N TRP A 95 6.47 6.14 7.15
CA TRP A 95 7.01 4.77 7.26
C TRP A 95 8.26 4.55 6.42
N LYS A 96 8.75 5.57 5.69
CA LYS A 96 9.97 5.53 4.89
C LYS A 96 11.18 5.02 5.68
N ASP A 97 11.30 5.43 6.95
CA ASP A 97 12.40 5.03 7.82
C ASP A 97 12.48 3.50 8.02
N PHE A 98 11.33 2.79 7.99
CA PHE A 98 11.31 1.33 8.08
C PHE A 98 11.94 0.64 6.87
N LEU A 99 11.78 1.21 5.67
CA LEU A 99 12.45 0.75 4.45
C LEU A 99 13.95 1.06 4.51
N GLU A 100 14.30 2.31 4.83
CA GLU A 100 15.68 2.78 4.85
C GLU A 100 16.54 2.03 5.88
N LYS A 101 15.96 1.75 7.05
CA LYS A 101 16.63 0.97 8.09
C LYS A 101 16.52 -0.54 7.89
N GLY A 102 15.72 -0.99 6.91
CA GLY A 102 15.63 -2.39 6.48
C GLY A 102 14.85 -3.30 7.43
N VAL A 103 13.99 -2.74 8.29
CA VAL A 103 13.11 -3.55 9.16
C VAL A 103 11.83 -3.98 8.44
N ILE A 104 11.45 -3.24 7.38
CA ILE A 104 10.41 -3.65 6.42
C ILE A 104 11.04 -3.68 5.03
N ARG A 105 10.84 -4.79 4.31
CA ARG A 105 11.49 -5.01 3.00
C ARG A 105 10.78 -4.25 1.89
N CYS A 106 9.45 -4.26 1.90
CA CYS A 106 8.65 -3.48 0.95
C CYS A 106 7.22 -3.25 1.46
N PHE A 107 6.54 -2.29 0.84
CA PHE A 107 5.12 -2.04 1.00
C PHE A 107 4.37 -2.28 -0.31
N LEU A 108 3.21 -2.93 -0.24
CA LEU A 108 2.30 -3.13 -1.36
C LEU A 108 1.37 -1.90 -1.46
N TYR A 109 1.73 -1.00 -2.38
CA TYR A 109 1.01 0.24 -2.62
C TYR A 109 -0.15 0.05 -3.59
N GLN A 110 -1.28 0.69 -3.30
CA GLN A 110 -2.55 0.47 -4.00
C GLN A 110 -3.01 1.68 -4.80
N TYR A 111 -2.16 2.69 -5.03
CA TYR A 111 -2.50 3.88 -5.82
C TYR A 111 -3.77 4.62 -5.30
N PRO A 112 -3.80 5.05 -4.02
CA PRO A 112 -4.97 5.68 -3.42
C PRO A 112 -5.41 6.97 -4.13
N TYR A 113 -4.48 7.80 -4.61
CA TYR A 113 -4.85 9.02 -5.35
C TYR A 113 -5.53 8.67 -6.66
N LEU A 114 -4.96 7.74 -7.44
CA LEU A 114 -5.49 7.32 -8.72
C LEU A 114 -6.88 6.68 -8.56
N GLN A 115 -7.10 5.90 -7.51
CA GLN A 115 -8.42 5.37 -7.16
C GLN A 115 -9.45 6.50 -6.99
N GLY A 116 -9.09 7.54 -6.23
CA GLY A 116 -9.95 8.71 -6.03
C GLY A 116 -10.21 9.49 -7.32
N PHE A 117 -9.15 9.72 -8.12
CA PHE A 117 -9.24 10.41 -9.39
C PHE A 117 -10.16 9.71 -10.39
N ILE A 118 -9.99 8.38 -10.54
CA ILE A 118 -10.83 7.57 -11.43
C ILE A 118 -12.27 7.59 -10.94
N ALA A 119 -12.51 7.38 -9.65
CA ALA A 119 -13.87 7.37 -9.08
C ALA A 119 -14.60 8.70 -9.33
N LEU A 120 -13.95 9.83 -9.07
CA LEU A 120 -14.52 11.17 -9.32
C LEU A 120 -14.73 11.43 -10.81
N THR A 121 -13.78 11.05 -11.65
CA THR A 121 -13.89 11.23 -13.11
C THR A 121 -15.07 10.44 -13.67
N VAL A 122 -15.23 9.18 -13.26
CA VAL A 122 -16.37 8.34 -13.68
C VAL A 122 -17.69 8.94 -13.21
N LEU A 123 -17.76 9.35 -11.94
CA LEU A 123 -18.96 9.96 -11.36
C LEU A 123 -19.37 11.25 -12.10
N CYS A 124 -18.43 12.17 -12.31
CA CYS A 124 -18.68 13.42 -13.03
C CYS A 124 -19.13 13.15 -14.47
N ARG A 125 -18.49 12.20 -15.16
CA ARG A 125 -18.87 11.82 -16.54
C ARG A 125 -20.28 11.28 -16.63
N TYR A 126 -20.68 10.46 -15.67
CA TYR A 126 -22.01 9.92 -15.58
C TYR A 126 -23.06 11.01 -15.28
N LEU A 127 -22.85 11.82 -14.24
CA LEU A 127 -23.83 12.81 -13.79
C LEU A 127 -23.97 14.01 -14.72
N ILE A 128 -22.86 14.52 -15.27
CA ILE A 128 -22.86 15.77 -16.05
C ILE A 128 -23.09 15.49 -17.54
N PHE A 129 -22.45 14.45 -18.07
CA PHE A 129 -22.43 14.19 -19.51
C PHE A 129 -23.27 12.97 -19.91
N GLY A 130 -23.90 12.27 -18.96
CA GLY A 130 -24.69 11.05 -19.23
C GLY A 130 -23.84 9.89 -19.74
N VAL A 131 -22.51 9.94 -19.58
CA VAL A 131 -21.60 8.89 -20.07
C VAL A 131 -21.57 7.75 -19.08
N VAL A 132 -22.15 6.62 -19.49
CA VAL A 132 -22.13 5.38 -18.71
C VAL A 132 -20.75 4.71 -18.84
N PRO A 133 -20.10 4.32 -17.73
CA PRO A 133 -18.83 3.59 -17.80
C PRO A 133 -19.03 2.23 -18.48
N LEU A 134 -18.09 1.86 -19.36
CA LEU A 134 -18.12 0.58 -20.07
C LEU A 134 -17.98 -0.61 -19.10
N GLU A 135 -17.14 -0.44 -18.09
CA GLU A 135 -16.87 -1.45 -17.06
C GLU A 135 -17.44 -1.00 -15.71
N ARG A 136 -17.95 -1.97 -14.94
CA ARG A 136 -18.41 -1.75 -13.57
C ARG A 136 -17.29 -1.88 -12.53
N THR A 137 -16.19 -2.52 -12.91
CA THR A 137 -15.07 -2.82 -12.03
C THR A 137 -13.77 -2.37 -12.70
N PHE A 138 -12.98 -1.59 -11.97
CA PHE A 138 -11.67 -1.12 -12.39
C PHE A 138 -10.61 -1.84 -11.57
N TYR A 139 -9.69 -2.52 -12.25
CA TYR A 139 -8.55 -3.17 -11.61
C TYR A 139 -7.33 -2.27 -11.73
N LEU A 140 -6.72 -1.94 -10.60
CA LEU A 140 -5.43 -1.26 -10.55
C LEU A 140 -4.35 -2.26 -10.15
N PRO A 141 -3.13 -2.12 -10.71
CA PRO A 141 -2.01 -2.94 -10.27
C PRO A 141 -1.65 -2.61 -8.82
N VAL A 142 -0.99 -3.54 -8.15
CA VAL A 142 -0.31 -3.28 -6.88
C VAL A 142 1.14 -2.95 -7.18
N PHE A 143 1.65 -1.86 -6.61
CA PHE A 143 3.02 -1.42 -6.79
C PHE A 143 3.87 -1.72 -5.55
N PRO A 144 4.83 -2.64 -5.61
CA PRO A 144 5.73 -2.88 -4.50
C PRO A 144 6.73 -1.73 -4.38
N ILE A 145 6.66 -1.00 -3.27
CA ILE A 145 7.59 0.06 -2.89
C ILE A 145 8.74 -0.58 -2.12
N PHE A 146 9.93 -0.50 -2.69
CA PHE A 146 11.20 -0.81 -2.06
C PHE A 146 11.99 0.48 -1.83
N VAL A 147 13.06 0.43 -1.03
CA VAL A 147 13.93 1.59 -0.84
C VAL A 147 14.53 2.09 -2.16
N GLU A 148 14.82 1.19 -3.10
CA GLU A 148 15.45 1.51 -4.39
C GLU A 148 14.51 2.23 -5.36
N ASN A 149 13.18 2.09 -5.19
CA ASN A 149 12.18 2.72 -6.06
C ASN A 149 11.31 3.74 -5.33
N LEU A 150 11.61 4.02 -4.06
CA LEU A 150 10.86 4.97 -3.25
C LEU A 150 10.93 6.37 -3.89
N LYS A 151 9.75 6.89 -4.23
CA LYS A 151 9.59 8.26 -4.70
C LYS A 151 9.25 9.15 -3.51
N ASP A 152 9.86 10.33 -3.46
CA ASP A 152 9.54 11.31 -2.42
C ASP A 152 8.13 11.88 -2.60
N ASP A 153 7.59 11.87 -3.82
CA ASP A 153 6.24 12.31 -4.13
C ASP A 153 5.48 11.22 -4.93
N LEU A 154 4.81 10.32 -4.20
CA LEU A 154 3.97 9.28 -4.79
C LEU A 154 2.73 9.88 -5.44
N GLU A 155 2.14 10.92 -4.86
CA GLU A 155 0.92 11.55 -5.40
C GLU A 155 1.18 12.19 -6.76
N GLN A 156 2.31 12.87 -6.94
CA GLN A 156 2.71 13.40 -8.25
C GLN A 156 2.90 12.28 -9.27
N PHE A 157 3.49 11.15 -8.87
CA PHE A 157 3.59 9.98 -9.75
C PHE A 157 2.21 9.45 -10.16
N GLU A 158 1.27 9.34 -9.22
CA GLU A 158 -0.12 8.95 -9.50
C GLU A 158 -0.85 9.97 -10.41
N THR A 159 -0.60 11.26 -10.20
CA THR A 159 -1.18 12.34 -11.01
C THR A 159 -0.74 12.23 -12.47
N LEU A 160 0.54 11.95 -12.71
CA LEU A 160 1.05 11.73 -14.07
C LEU A 160 0.40 10.50 -14.73
N ILE A 161 0.22 9.41 -13.98
CA ILE A 161 -0.51 8.23 -14.47
C ILE A 161 -1.95 8.58 -14.81
N ALA A 162 -2.65 9.32 -13.93
CA ALA A 162 -4.01 9.77 -14.18
C ALA A 162 -4.09 10.60 -15.46
N TYR A 163 -3.20 11.57 -15.66
CA TYR A 163 -3.19 12.39 -16.86
C TYR A 163 -2.91 11.59 -18.13
N HIS A 164 -1.99 10.63 -18.07
CA HIS A 164 -1.74 9.72 -19.18
C HIS A 164 -2.99 8.91 -19.54
N LEU A 165 -3.59 8.23 -18.55
CA LEU A 165 -4.76 7.37 -18.73
C LEU A 165 -5.98 8.11 -19.30
N PHE A 166 -6.14 9.39 -18.95
CA PHE A 166 -7.27 10.21 -19.40
C PHE A 166 -6.93 11.17 -20.55
N GLY A 167 -5.71 11.10 -21.11
CA GLY A 167 -5.28 11.94 -22.24
C GLY A 167 -5.23 13.43 -21.90
N LEU A 168 -4.87 13.78 -20.67
CA LEU A 168 -4.84 15.14 -20.13
C LEU A 168 -3.43 15.78 -20.15
N GLU A 169 -2.41 15.05 -20.60
CA GLU A 169 -0.98 15.43 -20.55
C GLU A 169 -0.68 16.82 -21.14
N GLY A 170 -1.41 17.24 -22.18
CA GLY A 170 -1.23 18.54 -22.85
C GLY A 170 -2.01 19.71 -22.23
N LYS A 171 -3.07 19.45 -21.44
CA LYS A 171 -3.98 20.51 -20.95
C LYS A 171 -3.50 21.16 -19.65
N CYS A 172 -2.64 20.49 -18.89
CA CYS A 172 -2.18 20.99 -17.58
C CYS A 172 -1.11 22.09 -17.71
N LYS A 173 -0.18 21.99 -18.68
CA LYS A 173 0.80 23.05 -18.96
C LYS A 173 0.12 24.36 -19.36
N GLU A 174 -0.94 24.29 -20.18
CA GLU A 174 -1.72 25.47 -20.57
C GLU A 174 -2.53 26.05 -19.41
N ALA A 175 -3.10 25.20 -18.55
CA ALA A 175 -3.84 25.64 -17.37
C ALA A 175 -2.92 26.34 -16.33
N GLU A 176 -1.76 25.77 -16.00
CA GLU A 176 -0.76 26.38 -15.11
C GLU A 176 -0.20 27.69 -15.69
N LEU A 177 0.15 27.71 -16.98
CA LEU A 177 0.59 28.94 -17.67
C LEU A 177 -0.52 29.99 -17.71
N SER A 178 -1.79 29.60 -17.82
CA SER A 178 -2.94 30.51 -17.82
C SER A 178 -3.25 31.07 -16.42
N LEU A 179 -3.05 30.29 -15.36
CA LEU A 179 -3.19 30.72 -13.97
C LEU A 179 -2.05 31.65 -13.54
N LEU A 180 -0.80 31.35 -13.93
CA LEU A 180 0.35 32.24 -13.75
C LEU A 180 0.21 33.57 -14.51
N ARG A 181 -0.36 33.54 -15.73
CA ARG A 181 -0.69 34.77 -16.48
C ARG A 181 -1.83 35.58 -15.89
N LYS A 182 -2.76 34.95 -15.16
CA LYS A 182 -3.86 35.64 -14.46
C LYS A 182 -3.49 36.12 -13.05
N GLY A 183 -2.45 35.55 -12.43
CA GLY A 183 -1.92 35.98 -11.14
C GLY A 183 -0.89 37.12 -11.20
N GLY A 184 -0.40 37.46 -12.39
CA GLY A 184 0.54 38.55 -12.64
C GLY A 184 -0.13 39.83 -13.14
N LEU A 185 -1.07 40.40 -12.37
CA LEU A 185 -1.50 41.80 -12.49
C LEU A 185 -2.30 42.21 -11.25
N ARG A 186 -1.56 42.60 -10.21
CA ARG A 186 -1.78 43.80 -9.39
C ARG A 186 -0.59 44.02 -8.47
#